data_AF-A0A7Z9ZLI1-F1
#
_entry.id   AF-A0A7Z9ZLI1-F1
#
_cell.length_a   1.000
_cell.length_b   1.000
_cell.length_c   1.000
_cell.angle_alpha   90.00
_cell.angle_beta   90.00
_cell.angle_gamma   90.00
#
_symmetry.space_group_name_H-M   'P 1'
#
loop_
_entity.id
_entity.type
_entity.pdbx_description
1 polymer ?
#
loop_
_entity_poly.entity_id
_entity_poly.type
_entity_poly.pdbx_seq_one_letter_code
_entity_poly.pdbx_strand_id
1 'polypeptide(L)'
;MTKRFWQYWGIARRWGWLLVLSVLIPTMVAGALVSRQPNFYRAKATLMVGSGLQTPDPDPWQLAIANSLANAYARLAREGPVTQAVIDRLGLDRSPSQLASQITTQVNSEAQLLEIQVVDQDPRLAAAVANAIAQELVRRSPVSQEEEQERREFIRAQLDDLEARIERLKEEITGLQGTLPELTSAAELEEARRRLEELETLRINYQSTYASLLDSLRTEAPNALSIFESAAEPATPLPRRTGITVGVAAIAGLALAVAGVLVVERLDDTVRWETVEEGVFLDRPVLGALPRVKVGRERLLSTLPLRPADMEALRHLRTALVVELEERWPAVVLIAGADVGVGRTFVAAGLGRALAEAGLRTLLVDGDLRSPTLHEWFDLPNLEGLAELLRGERKLSTAWDLIERNPTGVDRLHLLPAGRPVSDPTVLFVGDRWGALLKELRKGTDVVLVDSAAGFASPEILLIAQRCDGVLMACGHRRTRTISLLQMLRSLGEHIPGVPTWLMFNRVPRRQLHLHPMPRWTAERVPLAERPTLTVGEAAMVLGVRPAVVRRWCRTGRLQAEYVRWRWVVRREDLERLLPPPEVEKSPQEEPAFLN
;
A
#
# COMPACT_ATOMS: atom_id res chain seq x y z
N MET A 1 18.85 0.65 15.11
CA MET A 1 17.93 1.20 14.07
C MET A 1 18.26 0.52 12.75
N THR A 2 17.31 -0.28 12.28
CA THR A 2 17.55 -1.58 11.62
C THR A 2 17.55 -1.48 10.09
N LYS A 3 18.25 -2.42 9.42
CA LYS A 3 18.34 -2.59 7.95
C LYS A 3 17.02 -2.35 7.18
N ARG A 4 15.88 -2.60 7.83
CA ARG A 4 14.52 -2.36 7.30
C ARG A 4 14.23 -0.89 6.95
N PHE A 5 14.75 0.09 7.72
CA PHE A 5 14.49 1.51 7.46
C PHE A 5 15.07 1.96 6.10
N TRP A 6 16.28 1.52 5.78
CA TRP A 6 16.92 1.82 4.49
C TRP A 6 16.23 1.14 3.30
N GLN A 7 15.61 -0.03 3.52
CA GLN A 7 14.79 -0.69 2.50
C GLN A 7 13.52 0.14 2.21
N TYR A 8 12.79 0.59 3.23
CA TYR A 8 11.60 1.43 3.04
C TYR A 8 11.94 2.80 2.43
N TRP A 9 13.07 3.41 2.81
CA TRP A 9 13.52 4.67 2.21
C TRP A 9 13.87 4.52 0.71
N GLY A 10 14.46 3.40 0.32
CA GLY A 10 14.73 3.08 -1.09
C GLY A 10 13.45 2.96 -1.93
N ILE A 11 12.41 2.34 -1.36
CA ILE A 11 11.08 2.20 -1.97
C ILE A 11 10.42 3.57 -2.11
N ALA A 12 10.41 4.36 -1.02
CA ALA A 12 9.84 5.71 -1.00
C ALA A 12 10.51 6.63 -2.03
N ARG A 13 11.83 6.53 -2.25
CA ARG A 13 12.52 7.34 -3.26
C ARG A 13 12.21 6.92 -4.70
N ARG A 14 11.99 5.62 -4.95
CA ARG A 14 11.68 5.10 -6.28
C ARG A 14 10.24 5.40 -6.70
N TRP A 15 9.31 5.29 -5.76
CA TRP A 15 7.86 5.38 -5.97
C TRP A 15 7.25 6.66 -5.42
N GLY A 16 8.05 7.57 -4.84
CA GLY A 16 7.57 8.79 -4.19
C GLY A 16 6.79 9.71 -5.14
N TRP A 17 7.16 9.75 -6.41
CA TRP A 17 6.40 10.49 -7.42
C TRP A 17 5.00 9.91 -7.63
N LEU A 18 4.83 8.59 -7.53
CA LEU A 18 3.51 7.94 -7.62
C LEU A 18 2.65 8.20 -6.39
N LEU A 19 3.24 8.26 -5.19
CA LEU A 19 2.53 8.66 -3.97
C LEU A 19 2.03 10.11 -4.05
N VAL A 20 2.83 11.02 -4.60
CA VAL A 20 2.41 12.42 -4.81
C VAL A 20 1.29 12.49 -5.85
N LEU A 21 1.47 11.80 -6.97
CA LEU A 21 0.51 11.81 -8.08
C LEU A 21 -0.83 11.18 -7.68
N SER A 22 -0.81 10.13 -6.87
CA SER A 22 -2.01 9.44 -6.39
C SER A 22 -2.83 10.25 -5.40
N VAL A 23 -2.24 11.23 -4.73
CA VAL A 23 -2.97 12.20 -3.89
C VAL A 23 -3.45 13.36 -4.76
N LEU A 24 -2.56 13.91 -5.59
CA LEU A 24 -2.82 15.13 -6.35
C LEU A 24 -3.96 14.96 -7.36
N ILE A 25 -3.99 13.84 -8.10
CA ILE A 25 -5.02 13.62 -9.13
C ILE A 25 -6.42 13.49 -8.50
N PRO A 26 -6.69 12.59 -7.53
CA PRO A 26 -8.00 12.48 -6.91
C PRO A 26 -8.44 13.76 -6.19
N THR A 27 -7.51 14.47 -5.52
CA THR A 27 -7.80 15.76 -4.89
C THR A 27 -8.24 16.80 -5.93
N MET A 28 -7.55 16.90 -7.06
CA MET A 28 -7.88 17.84 -8.12
C MET A 28 -9.21 17.49 -8.80
N VAL A 29 -9.45 16.20 -9.06
CA VAL A 29 -10.72 15.71 -9.62
C VAL A 29 -11.88 15.93 -8.66
N ALA A 30 -11.72 15.59 -7.38
CA ALA A 30 -12.74 15.82 -6.35
C ALA A 30 -13.05 17.31 -6.19
N GLY A 31 -12.02 18.17 -6.16
CA GLY A 31 -12.17 19.62 -6.12
C GLY A 31 -12.94 20.15 -7.34
N ALA A 32 -12.58 19.69 -8.54
CA ALA A 32 -13.25 20.07 -9.78
C ALA A 32 -14.72 19.61 -9.79
N LEU A 33 -15.02 18.38 -9.38
CA LEU A 33 -16.39 17.86 -9.30
C LEU A 33 -17.23 18.63 -8.29
N VAL A 34 -16.70 18.91 -7.09
CA VAL A 34 -17.40 19.68 -6.06
C VAL A 34 -17.61 21.13 -6.49
N SER A 35 -16.67 21.72 -7.24
CA SER A 35 -16.81 23.09 -7.79
C SER A 35 -17.94 23.20 -8.83
N ARG A 36 -18.23 22.12 -9.55
CA ARG A 36 -19.27 22.06 -10.58
C ARG A 36 -20.67 21.76 -10.05
N GLN A 37 -20.82 21.33 -8.80
CA GLN A 37 -22.15 21.13 -8.21
C GLN A 37 -22.91 22.46 -8.12
N PRO A 38 -24.24 22.49 -8.25
CA PRO A 38 -25.02 23.73 -8.07
C PRO A 38 -24.98 24.21 -6.61
N ASN A 39 -25.12 25.52 -6.40
CA ASN A 39 -25.32 26.07 -5.07
C ASN A 39 -26.74 25.79 -4.62
N PHE A 40 -26.92 25.45 -3.35
CA PHE A 40 -28.23 25.36 -2.73
C PHE A 40 -28.38 26.50 -1.74
N TYR A 41 -29.58 27.05 -1.67
CA TYR A 41 -29.95 28.19 -0.84
C TYR A 41 -31.08 27.76 0.08
N ARG A 42 -31.07 28.27 1.31
CA ARG A 42 -32.11 28.00 2.30
C ARG A 42 -32.85 29.28 2.62
N ALA A 43 -34.15 29.29 2.39
CA ALA A 43 -35.04 30.35 2.85
C ALA A 43 -35.88 29.85 4.05
N LYS A 44 -36.24 30.77 4.95
CA LYS A 44 -36.98 30.46 6.18
C LYS A 44 -38.17 31.41 6.31
N ALA A 45 -39.37 30.87 6.40
CA ALA A 45 -40.57 31.60 6.81
C ALA A 45 -40.98 31.15 8.23
N THR A 46 -41.41 32.08 9.06
CA THR A 46 -41.80 31.81 10.45
C THR A 46 -43.26 32.17 10.67
N LEU A 47 -44.05 31.20 11.09
CA LEU A 47 -45.45 31.34 11.48
C LEU A 47 -45.57 31.32 13.00
N MET A 48 -46.49 32.09 13.56
CA MET A 48 -46.92 31.99 14.95
C MET A 48 -48.24 31.22 15.01
N VAL A 49 -48.34 30.29 15.96
CA VAL A 49 -49.54 29.47 16.18
C VAL A 49 -50.18 29.86 17.51
N GLY A 50 -51.43 30.30 17.46
CA GLY A 50 -52.08 30.96 18.58
C GLY A 50 -51.51 32.36 18.82
N SER A 51 -51.82 32.93 19.98
CA SER A 51 -51.45 34.30 20.34
C SER A 51 -51.03 34.43 21.81
N GLY A 52 -50.55 33.34 22.40
CA GLY A 52 -50.10 33.32 23.79
C GLY A 52 -48.96 34.29 24.11
N LEU A 53 -48.22 34.75 23.09
CA LEU A 53 -47.18 35.77 23.23
C LEU A 53 -47.72 37.21 23.23
N GLN A 54 -48.98 37.41 22.80
CA GLN A 54 -49.63 38.73 22.74
C GLN A 54 -50.57 38.96 23.92
N THR A 55 -50.95 37.89 24.65
CA THR A 55 -51.80 37.98 25.83
C THR A 55 -50.99 38.29 27.10
N PRO A 56 -51.40 39.27 27.94
CA PRO A 56 -50.69 39.63 29.17
C PRO A 56 -50.62 38.51 30.23
N ASP A 57 -51.56 37.56 30.21
CA ASP A 57 -51.62 36.41 31.12
C ASP A 57 -52.01 35.15 30.33
N PRO A 58 -51.03 34.41 29.79
CA PRO A 58 -51.31 33.28 28.92
C PRO A 58 -51.76 32.04 29.71
N ASP A 59 -52.89 31.46 29.32
CA ASP A 59 -53.40 30.21 29.90
C ASP A 59 -52.50 29.01 29.50
N PRO A 60 -51.92 28.26 30.47
CA PRO A 60 -51.09 27.09 30.20
C PRO A 60 -51.76 26.04 29.29
N TRP A 61 -53.07 25.88 29.37
CA TRP A 61 -53.80 24.95 28.51
C TRP A 61 -53.85 25.42 27.06
N GLN A 62 -54.02 26.73 26.83
CA GLN A 62 -53.98 27.33 25.49
C GLN A 62 -52.59 27.20 24.86
N LEU A 63 -51.52 27.36 25.66
CA LEU A 63 -50.14 27.11 25.20
C LEU A 63 -49.95 25.66 24.74
N ALA A 64 -50.51 24.69 25.48
CA ALA A 64 -50.43 23.27 25.13
C ALA A 64 -51.20 22.95 23.83
N ILE A 65 -52.40 23.52 23.65
CA ILE A 65 -53.17 23.38 22.41
C ILE A 65 -52.42 23.99 21.23
N ALA A 66 -51.91 25.20 21.36
CA ALA A 66 -51.13 25.89 20.33
C ALA A 66 -49.93 25.05 19.88
N ASN A 67 -49.22 24.41 20.81
CA ASN A 67 -48.12 23.50 20.49
C ASN A 67 -48.56 22.23 19.74
N SER A 68 -49.70 21.65 20.12
CA SER A 68 -50.25 20.49 19.41
C SER A 68 -50.64 20.85 17.97
N LEU A 69 -51.23 22.04 17.78
CA LEU A 69 -51.62 22.58 16.49
C LEU A 69 -50.39 22.95 15.64
N ALA A 70 -49.36 23.54 16.23
CA ALA A 70 -48.11 23.84 15.52
C ALA A 70 -47.47 22.57 14.95
N ASN A 71 -47.50 21.46 15.69
CA ASN A 71 -47.05 20.15 15.19
C ASN A 71 -47.96 19.59 14.08
N ALA A 72 -49.28 19.78 14.17
CA ALA A 72 -50.20 19.38 13.12
C ALA A 72 -49.99 20.17 11.82
N TYR A 73 -49.85 21.50 11.93
CA TYR A 73 -49.56 22.38 10.79
C TYR A 73 -48.16 22.13 10.19
N ALA A 74 -47.15 21.80 11.00
CA ALA A 74 -45.83 21.40 10.51
C ALA A 74 -45.92 20.16 9.60
N ARG A 75 -46.75 19.19 9.95
CA ARG A 75 -47.00 18.01 9.09
C ARG A 75 -47.78 18.41 7.85
N LEU A 76 -48.86 19.17 8.02
CA LEU A 76 -49.72 19.61 6.92
C LEU A 76 -48.96 20.42 5.85
N ALA A 77 -47.96 21.22 6.26
CA ALA A 77 -47.08 21.96 5.36
C ALA A 77 -46.37 21.09 4.32
N ARG A 78 -46.17 19.80 4.62
CA ARG A 78 -45.48 18.83 3.77
C ARG A 78 -46.44 17.88 3.04
N GLU A 79 -47.74 18.00 3.28
CA GLU A 79 -48.74 17.11 2.68
C GLU A 79 -49.13 17.53 1.27
N GLY A 80 -49.61 16.56 0.49
CA GLY A 80 -50.01 16.73 -0.92
C GLY A 80 -50.95 17.91 -1.18
N PRO A 81 -52.01 18.14 -0.38
CA PRO A 81 -52.95 19.23 -0.63
C PRO A 81 -52.35 20.63 -0.52
N VAL A 82 -51.38 20.85 0.38
CA VAL A 82 -50.70 22.15 0.54
C VAL A 82 -49.62 22.32 -0.52
N THR A 83 -48.80 21.29 -0.72
CA THR A 83 -47.74 21.31 -1.74
C THR A 83 -48.28 21.46 -3.16
N GLN A 84 -49.40 20.80 -3.49
CA GLN A 84 -50.07 20.97 -4.79
C GLN A 84 -50.58 22.40 -4.98
N ALA A 85 -51.25 22.98 -3.97
CA ALA A 85 -51.75 24.36 -4.07
C ALA A 85 -50.62 25.38 -4.29
N VAL A 86 -49.45 25.15 -3.68
CA VAL A 86 -48.26 25.99 -3.89
C VAL A 86 -47.68 25.81 -5.30
N ILE A 87 -47.64 24.57 -5.80
CA ILE A 87 -47.22 24.26 -7.19
C ILE A 87 -48.12 24.99 -8.19
N ASP A 88 -49.43 24.87 -8.03
CA ASP A 88 -50.41 25.48 -8.93
C ASP A 88 -50.33 27.02 -8.91
N ARG A 89 -50.10 27.60 -7.73
CA ARG A 89 -50.01 29.06 -7.55
C ARG A 89 -48.72 29.66 -8.11
N LEU A 90 -47.60 28.95 -7.97
CA LEU A 90 -46.29 29.43 -8.41
C LEU A 90 -45.92 28.94 -9.83
N GLY A 91 -46.75 28.08 -10.44
CA GLY A 91 -46.51 27.51 -11.77
C GLY A 91 -45.25 26.64 -11.83
N LEU A 92 -45.04 25.79 -10.82
CA LEU A 92 -43.81 24.99 -10.71
C LEU A 92 -43.90 23.66 -11.48
N ASP A 93 -42.89 23.35 -12.29
CA ASP A 93 -42.78 22.06 -13.00
C ASP A 93 -42.24 20.94 -12.07
N ARG A 94 -42.92 20.67 -10.95
CA ARG A 94 -42.47 19.68 -9.94
C ARG A 94 -43.63 18.86 -9.40
N SER A 95 -43.36 17.65 -8.92
CA SER A 95 -44.36 16.85 -8.20
C SER A 95 -44.52 17.29 -6.75
N PRO A 96 -45.69 17.09 -6.12
CA PRO A 96 -45.90 17.34 -4.68
C PRO A 96 -44.87 16.65 -3.78
N SER A 97 -44.48 15.41 -4.12
CA SER A 97 -43.48 14.65 -3.36
C SER A 97 -42.07 15.22 -3.49
N GLN A 98 -41.69 15.75 -4.65
CA GLN A 98 -40.40 16.44 -4.85
C GLN A 98 -40.35 17.72 -4.01
N LEU A 99 -41.43 18.51 -4.01
CA LEU A 99 -41.50 19.72 -3.19
C LEU A 99 -41.49 19.40 -1.70
N ALA A 100 -42.23 18.37 -1.26
CA ALA A 100 -42.25 17.91 0.13
C ALA A 100 -40.86 17.46 0.65
N SER A 101 -39.98 16.98 -0.23
CA SER A 101 -38.60 16.59 0.13
C SER A 101 -37.66 17.79 0.36
N GLN A 102 -38.01 18.95 -0.20
CA GLN A 102 -37.26 20.20 -0.06
C GLN A 102 -37.70 21.03 1.15
N ILE A 103 -38.84 20.68 1.73
CA ILE A 103 -39.43 21.37 2.88
C ILE A 103 -39.01 20.67 4.17
N THR A 104 -38.43 21.44 5.09
CA THR A 104 -38.15 21.02 6.47
C THR A 104 -38.90 21.95 7.41
N THR A 105 -39.65 21.39 8.34
CA THR A 105 -40.40 22.16 9.35
C THR A 105 -39.79 21.96 10.73
N GLN A 106 -39.63 23.03 11.49
CA GLN A 106 -39.19 23.00 12.89
C GLN A 106 -40.20 23.75 13.75
N VAL A 107 -40.66 23.12 14.84
CA VAL A 107 -41.58 23.75 15.80
C VAL A 107 -40.79 24.10 17.05
N ASN A 108 -40.81 25.37 17.44
CA ASN A 108 -40.33 25.81 18.74
C ASN A 108 -41.53 25.92 19.68
N SER A 109 -41.68 24.91 20.54
CA SER A 109 -42.79 24.80 21.49
C SER A 109 -42.75 25.86 22.61
N GLU A 110 -41.60 26.49 22.86
CA GLU A 110 -41.49 27.56 23.86
C GLU A 110 -41.93 28.91 23.30
N ALA A 111 -41.65 29.15 22.01
CA ALA A 111 -41.97 30.41 21.33
C ALA A 111 -43.27 30.34 20.51
N GLN A 112 -43.96 29.20 20.44
CA GLN A 112 -45.13 28.98 19.57
C GLN A 112 -44.85 29.29 18.09
N LEU A 113 -43.60 29.12 17.67
CA LEU A 113 -43.16 29.41 16.31
C LEU A 113 -43.04 28.12 15.51
N LEU A 114 -43.66 28.12 14.33
CA LEU A 114 -43.46 27.13 13.29
C LEU A 114 -42.55 27.72 12.21
N GLU A 115 -41.35 27.17 12.10
CA GLU A 115 -40.40 27.51 11.06
C GLU A 115 -40.54 26.58 9.86
N ILE A 116 -40.70 27.16 8.67
CA ILE A 116 -40.75 26.46 7.40
C ILE A 116 -39.47 26.82 6.63
N GLN A 117 -38.61 25.82 6.44
CA GLN A 117 -37.36 25.95 5.71
C GLN A 117 -37.49 25.26 4.35
N VAL A 118 -37.14 25.98 3.29
CA VAL A 118 -37.15 25.46 1.92
C VAL A 118 -35.75 25.56 1.34
N VAL A 119 -35.28 24.45 0.75
CA VAL A 119 -33.97 24.39 0.09
C VAL A 119 -34.13 24.26 -1.42
N ASP A 120 -33.61 25.23 -2.17
CA ASP A 120 -33.66 25.25 -3.64
C ASP A 120 -32.34 25.76 -4.24
N GLN A 121 -32.15 25.58 -5.55
CA GLN A 121 -31.01 26.10 -6.30
C GLN A 121 -31.15 27.60 -6.61
N ASP A 122 -32.39 28.08 -6.72
CA ASP A 122 -32.69 29.50 -6.92
C ASP A 122 -33.10 30.14 -5.59
N PRO A 123 -32.37 31.16 -5.10
CA PRO A 123 -32.67 31.82 -3.84
C PRO A 123 -34.05 32.51 -3.83
N ARG A 124 -34.50 33.02 -4.99
CA ARG A 124 -35.82 33.68 -5.11
C ARG A 124 -36.95 32.68 -5.02
N LEU A 125 -36.82 31.55 -5.72
CA LEU A 125 -37.81 30.48 -5.67
C LEU A 125 -37.88 29.88 -4.27
N ALA A 126 -36.76 29.67 -3.58
CA ALA A 126 -36.76 29.18 -2.19
C ALA A 126 -37.59 30.08 -1.26
N ALA A 127 -37.40 31.40 -1.35
CA ALA A 127 -38.16 32.37 -0.56
C ALA A 127 -39.64 32.43 -0.97
N ALA A 128 -39.93 32.43 -2.27
CA ALA A 128 -41.29 32.42 -2.79
C ALA A 128 -42.09 31.19 -2.35
N VAL A 129 -41.48 30.00 -2.42
CA VAL A 129 -42.08 28.74 -1.97
C VAL A 129 -42.33 28.76 -0.47
N ALA A 130 -41.35 29.17 0.35
CA ALA A 130 -41.53 29.25 1.80
C ALA A 130 -42.68 30.20 2.20
N ASN A 131 -42.75 31.37 1.54
CA ASN A 131 -43.84 32.32 1.74
C ASN A 131 -45.19 31.80 1.25
N ALA A 132 -45.22 31.11 0.11
CA ALA A 132 -46.45 30.53 -0.44
C ALA A 132 -47.02 29.42 0.46
N ILE A 133 -46.16 28.57 1.04
CA ILE A 133 -46.58 27.56 2.03
C ILE A 133 -47.14 28.25 3.27
N ALA A 134 -46.45 29.28 3.78
CA ALA A 134 -46.92 30.02 4.95
C ALA A 134 -48.31 30.65 4.71
N GLN A 135 -48.50 31.29 3.55
CA GLN A 135 -49.78 31.86 3.16
C GLN A 135 -50.88 30.80 2.97
N GLU A 136 -50.54 29.65 2.39
CA GLU A 136 -51.52 28.58 2.18
C GLU A 136 -51.98 27.94 3.49
N LEU A 137 -51.09 27.82 4.48
CA LEU A 137 -51.46 27.35 5.82
C LEU A 137 -52.36 28.35 6.54
N VAL A 138 -52.06 29.66 6.44
CA VAL A 138 -52.93 30.72 6.98
C VAL A 138 -54.30 30.69 6.32
N ARG A 139 -54.36 30.57 4.98
CA ARG A 139 -55.62 30.51 4.21
C ARG A 139 -56.49 29.31 4.58
N ARG A 140 -55.89 28.20 5.01
CA ARG A 140 -56.61 26.99 5.45
C ARG A 140 -56.90 26.96 6.94
N SER A 141 -56.42 27.94 7.72
CA SER A 141 -56.82 28.04 9.11
C SER A 141 -58.34 28.30 9.18
N PRO A 142 -59.09 27.59 10.05
CA PRO A 142 -60.53 27.78 10.19
C PRO A 142 -60.91 29.13 10.81
N VAL A 143 -59.93 29.96 11.17
CA VAL A 143 -60.15 31.33 11.65
C VAL A 143 -59.90 32.26 10.47
N SER A 144 -60.95 32.65 9.75
CA SER A 144 -60.83 33.75 8.80
C SER A 144 -60.75 35.08 9.58
N GLN A 145 -59.89 36.00 9.13
CA GLN A 145 -59.72 37.29 9.81
C GLN A 145 -61.01 38.12 9.80
N GLU A 146 -61.86 37.93 8.78
CA GLU A 146 -63.14 38.61 8.62
C GLU A 146 -64.19 38.09 9.62
N GLU A 147 -64.37 36.77 9.74
CA GLU A 147 -65.32 36.19 10.72
C GLU A 147 -64.93 36.52 12.17
N GLU A 148 -63.63 36.56 12.48
CA GLU A 148 -63.15 36.95 13.81
C GLU A 148 -63.35 38.44 14.10
N GLN A 149 -63.24 39.29 13.08
CA GLN A 149 -63.53 40.72 13.19
C GLN A 149 -65.02 40.93 13.47
N GLU A 150 -65.90 40.31 12.67
CA GLU A 150 -67.35 40.36 12.82
C GLU A 150 -67.81 39.82 14.18
N ARG A 151 -67.26 38.68 14.61
CA ARG A 151 -67.55 38.11 15.94
C ARG A 151 -67.16 39.05 17.06
N ARG A 152 -66.00 39.69 16.98
CA ARG A 152 -65.52 40.65 18.00
C ARG A 152 -66.39 41.89 18.05
N GLU A 153 -66.78 42.43 16.90
CA GLU A 153 -67.70 43.58 16.83
C GLU A 153 -69.07 43.22 17.42
N PHE A 154 -69.59 42.03 17.12
CA PHE A 154 -70.84 41.54 17.70
C PHE A 154 -70.76 41.42 19.24
N ILE A 155 -69.70 40.80 19.79
CA ILE A 155 -69.56 40.65 21.24
C ILE A 155 -69.37 42.00 21.92
N ARG A 156 -68.61 42.94 21.33
CA ARG A 156 -68.47 44.31 21.86
C ARG A 156 -69.83 45.01 21.96
N ALA A 157 -70.66 44.94 20.93
CA ALA A 157 -72.00 45.52 20.96
C ALA A 157 -72.89 44.90 22.06
N GLN A 158 -72.76 43.60 22.34
CA GLN A 158 -73.48 42.94 23.44
C GLN A 158 -72.99 43.37 24.82
N LEU A 159 -71.68 43.59 24.99
CA LEU A 159 -71.11 44.09 26.24
C LEU A 159 -71.60 45.50 26.55
N ASP A 160 -71.62 46.38 25.55
CA ASP A 160 -72.10 47.75 25.71
C ASP A 160 -73.60 47.77 26.12
N ASP A 161 -74.44 46.92 25.52
CA ASP A 161 -75.86 46.78 25.90
C ASP A 161 -76.03 46.23 27.33
N LEU A 162 -75.24 45.21 27.71
CA LEU A 162 -75.27 44.65 29.06
C LEU A 162 -74.80 45.66 30.11
N GLU A 163 -73.75 46.42 29.83
CA GLU A 163 -73.26 47.48 30.71
C GLU A 163 -74.36 48.52 30.97
N ALA A 164 -75.03 48.99 29.91
CA ALA A 164 -76.16 49.92 30.03
C ALA A 164 -77.36 49.33 30.79
N ARG A 165 -77.60 48.02 30.72
CA ARG A 165 -78.64 47.33 31.52
C ARG A 165 -78.25 47.21 32.99
N ILE A 166 -76.98 46.89 33.27
CA ILE A 166 -76.46 46.77 34.63
C ILE A 166 -76.54 48.13 35.34
N GLU A 167 -76.18 49.23 34.67
CA GLU A 167 -76.30 50.58 35.24
C GLU A 167 -77.75 50.96 35.52
N ARG A 168 -78.68 50.72 34.58
CA ARG A 168 -80.12 50.94 34.82
C ARG A 168 -80.67 50.14 36.02
N LEU A 169 -80.28 48.87 36.15
CA LEU A 169 -80.66 48.05 37.30
C LEU A 169 -80.06 48.57 38.61
N LYS A 170 -78.82 49.05 38.60
CA LYS A 170 -78.21 49.69 39.79
C LYS A 170 -78.97 50.94 40.21
N GLU A 171 -79.40 51.76 39.27
CA GLU A 171 -80.21 52.96 39.54
C GLU A 171 -81.56 52.59 40.15
N GLU A 172 -82.28 51.61 39.58
CA GLU A 172 -83.57 51.12 40.09
C GLU A 172 -83.46 50.53 41.50
N ILE A 173 -82.43 49.70 41.74
CA ILE A 173 -82.12 49.13 43.07
C ILE A 173 -81.87 50.26 44.07
N THR A 174 -81.05 51.25 43.69
CA THR A 174 -80.71 52.39 44.57
C THR A 174 -81.95 53.22 44.89
N GLY A 175 -82.82 53.46 43.90
CA GLY A 175 -84.08 54.16 44.06
C GLY A 175 -85.03 53.43 45.03
N LEU A 176 -85.20 52.12 44.84
CA LEU A 176 -86.04 51.30 45.73
C LEU A 176 -85.47 51.22 47.15
N GLN A 177 -84.15 51.07 47.30
CA GLN A 177 -83.46 51.14 48.60
C GLN A 177 -83.66 52.48 49.32
N GLY A 178 -83.72 53.59 48.57
CA GLY A 178 -84.03 54.92 49.12
C GLY A 178 -85.46 55.06 49.64
N THR A 179 -86.43 54.37 49.01
CA THR A 179 -87.85 54.42 49.41
C THR A 179 -88.22 53.47 50.57
N LEU A 180 -87.44 52.39 50.77
CA LEU A 180 -87.63 51.41 51.86
C LEU A 180 -87.80 52.00 53.28
N PRO A 181 -87.05 53.02 53.72
CA PRO A 181 -87.22 53.62 55.06
C PRO A 181 -88.46 54.52 55.20
N GLU A 182 -89.12 54.92 54.12
CA GLU A 182 -90.30 55.79 54.14
C GLU A 182 -91.63 55.00 54.23
N LEU A 183 -91.59 53.69 53.95
CA LEU A 183 -92.76 52.81 53.95
C LEU A 183 -93.15 52.39 55.38
N THR A 184 -94.41 52.57 55.75
CA THR A 184 -94.94 52.25 57.10
C THR A 184 -95.86 51.03 57.13
N SER A 185 -96.32 50.54 55.96
CA SER A 185 -97.18 49.37 55.82
C SER A 185 -96.37 48.07 55.66
N ALA A 186 -96.69 47.04 56.45
CA ALA A 186 -95.99 45.75 56.41
C ALA A 186 -96.10 45.05 55.05
N ALA A 187 -97.24 45.18 54.35
CA ALA A 187 -97.46 44.57 53.03
C ALA A 187 -96.63 45.26 51.93
N GLU A 188 -96.55 46.59 51.95
CA GLU A 188 -95.75 47.38 50.99
C GLU A 188 -94.25 47.10 51.17
N LEU A 189 -93.82 46.89 52.42
CA LEU A 189 -92.42 46.61 52.74
C LEU A 189 -91.98 45.19 52.32
N GLU A 190 -92.88 44.21 52.41
CA GLU A 190 -92.63 42.84 51.91
C GLU A 190 -92.58 42.80 50.37
N GLU A 191 -93.48 43.53 49.69
CA GLU A 191 -93.48 43.65 48.23
C GLU A 191 -92.23 44.35 47.70
N ALA A 192 -91.82 45.47 48.32
CA ALA A 192 -90.60 46.19 47.96
C ALA A 192 -89.33 45.34 48.15
N ARG A 193 -89.27 44.56 49.25
CA ARG A 193 -88.15 43.62 49.50
C ARG A 193 -88.08 42.50 48.46
N ARG A 194 -89.22 41.91 48.10
CA ARG A 194 -89.28 40.88 47.07
C ARG A 194 -88.82 41.42 45.71
N ARG A 195 -89.21 42.66 45.37
CA ARG A 195 -88.78 43.31 44.13
C ARG A 195 -87.29 43.62 44.15
N LEU A 196 -86.75 44.05 45.28
CA LEU A 196 -85.33 44.30 45.46
C LEU A 196 -84.50 43.02 45.23
N GLU A 197 -84.89 41.90 45.85
CA GLU A 197 -84.23 40.60 45.67
C GLU A 197 -84.25 40.12 44.21
N GLU A 198 -85.36 40.34 43.50
CA GLU A 198 -85.49 40.03 42.07
C GLU A 198 -84.51 40.85 41.22
N LEU A 199 -84.44 42.17 41.44
CA LEU A 199 -83.55 43.07 40.72
C LEU A 199 -82.08 42.78 41.04
N GLU A 200 -81.74 42.47 42.30
CA GLU A 200 -80.38 42.08 42.69
C GLU A 200 -79.95 40.78 42.01
N THR A 201 -80.85 39.80 41.93
CA THR A 201 -80.59 38.54 41.22
C THR A 201 -80.34 38.78 39.73
N LEU A 202 -81.15 39.64 39.09
CA LEU A 202 -80.96 40.02 37.69
C LEU A 202 -79.63 40.75 37.46
N ARG A 203 -79.26 41.68 38.36
CA ARG A 203 -77.98 42.40 38.28
C ARG A 203 -76.80 41.43 38.36
N ILE A 204 -76.82 40.49 39.31
CA ILE A 204 -75.75 39.49 39.47
C ILE A 204 -75.64 38.61 38.21
N ASN A 205 -76.77 38.19 37.64
CA ASN A 205 -76.78 37.38 36.42
C ASN A 205 -76.22 38.16 35.20
N TYR A 206 -76.59 39.43 35.03
CA TYR A 206 -76.01 40.25 33.96
C TYR A 206 -74.53 40.54 34.20
N GLN A 207 -74.10 40.75 35.44
CA GLN A 207 -72.68 40.92 35.75
C GLN A 207 -71.87 39.65 35.45
N SER A 208 -72.38 38.46 35.77
CA SER A 208 -71.69 37.21 35.44
C SER A 208 -71.66 36.95 33.94
N THR A 209 -72.74 37.27 33.22
CA THR A 209 -72.79 37.20 31.75
C THR A 209 -71.84 38.21 31.10
N TYR A 210 -71.76 39.42 31.63
CA TYR A 210 -70.80 40.43 31.17
C TYR A 210 -69.35 39.95 31.37
N ALA A 211 -69.04 39.40 32.55
CA ALA A 211 -67.73 38.85 32.85
C ALA A 211 -67.34 37.69 31.91
N SER A 212 -68.28 36.79 31.59
CA SER A 212 -68.00 35.66 30.67
C SER A 212 -67.85 36.08 29.21
N LEU A 213 -68.61 37.07 28.75
CA LEU A 213 -68.44 37.65 27.41
C LEU A 213 -67.13 38.45 27.30
N LEU A 214 -66.76 39.18 28.35
CA LEU A 214 -65.48 39.89 28.41
C LEU A 214 -64.29 38.92 28.38
N ASP A 215 -64.40 37.79 29.07
CA ASP A 215 -63.39 36.72 29.04
C ASP A 215 -63.27 36.06 27.66
N SER A 216 -64.40 35.90 26.96
CA SER A 216 -64.45 35.39 25.58
C SER A 216 -63.78 36.34 24.58
N LEU A 217 -63.78 37.66 24.83
CA LEU A 217 -63.01 38.63 24.02
C LEU A 217 -61.51 38.61 24.30
N ARG A 218 -61.10 38.23 25.52
CA ARG A 218 -59.69 38.15 25.92
C ARG A 218 -59.03 36.86 25.43
N THR A 219 -59.80 35.79 25.35
CA THR A 219 -59.34 34.48 24.87
C THR A 219 -59.33 34.47 23.35
N GLU A 220 -58.18 34.76 22.76
CA GLU A 220 -57.99 34.61 21.32
C GLU A 220 -57.98 33.13 20.90
N ALA A 221 -58.35 32.86 19.64
CA ALA A 221 -58.49 31.50 19.15
C ALA A 221 -57.11 30.78 19.16
N PRO A 222 -56.97 29.65 19.88
CA PRO A 222 -55.69 28.93 19.96
C PRO A 222 -55.24 28.33 18.61
N ASN A 223 -56.13 28.34 17.61
CA ASN A 223 -55.89 27.88 16.24
C ASN A 223 -55.68 29.02 15.23
N ALA A 224 -55.43 30.24 15.69
CA ALA A 224 -55.04 31.34 14.82
C ALA A 224 -53.63 31.10 14.26
N LEU A 225 -53.44 31.29 12.95
CA LEU A 225 -52.13 31.29 12.31
C LEU A 225 -51.83 32.69 11.82
N SER A 226 -50.67 33.23 12.19
CA SER A 226 -50.19 34.51 11.67
C SER A 226 -48.75 34.38 11.17
N ILE A 227 -48.39 35.18 10.16
CA ILE A 227 -47.02 35.25 9.65
C ILE A 227 -46.23 36.17 10.58
N PHE A 228 -45.29 35.61 11.33
CA PHE A 228 -44.39 36.37 12.20
C PHE A 228 -43.25 36.99 11.39
N GLU A 229 -42.62 36.18 10.54
CA GLU A 229 -41.52 36.61 9.67
C GLU A 229 -41.66 35.97 8.28
N SER A 230 -41.67 36.80 7.24
CA SER A 230 -41.68 36.31 5.85
C SER A 230 -40.29 35.90 5.41
N ALA A 231 -40.19 34.87 4.57
CA ALA A 231 -38.93 34.45 3.99
C ALA A 231 -38.34 35.52 3.09
N ALA A 232 -37.13 35.95 3.43
CA ALA A 232 -36.28 36.80 2.60
C ALA A 232 -35.42 35.96 1.64
N GLU A 233 -34.97 36.59 0.55
CA GLU A 233 -34.01 35.99 -0.39
C GLU A 233 -32.66 35.77 0.31
N PRO A 234 -32.16 34.51 0.43
CA PRO A 234 -30.90 34.23 1.11
C PRO A 234 -29.70 34.75 0.31
N ALA A 235 -28.89 35.62 0.93
CA ALA A 235 -27.74 36.24 0.28
C ALA A 235 -26.55 35.27 0.05
N THR A 236 -26.43 34.21 0.85
CA THR A 236 -25.32 33.26 0.78
C THR A 236 -25.81 31.83 0.60
N PRO A 237 -25.16 31.02 -0.26
CA PRO A 237 -25.48 29.61 -0.40
C PRO A 237 -25.09 28.80 0.84
N LEU A 238 -25.67 27.62 0.98
CA LEU A 238 -25.31 26.67 2.03
C LEU A 238 -23.83 26.28 1.93
N PRO A 239 -23.13 26.17 3.07
CA PRO A 239 -21.71 25.84 3.09
C PRO A 239 -21.48 24.46 2.48
N ARG A 240 -20.67 24.41 1.43
CA ARG A 240 -20.24 23.16 0.80
C ARG A 240 -19.16 22.52 1.66
N ARG A 241 -19.31 21.23 1.97
CA ARG A 241 -18.31 20.46 2.75
C ARG A 241 -17.10 20.04 1.89
N THR A 242 -16.57 20.95 1.08
CA THR A 242 -15.50 20.69 0.10
C THR A 242 -14.24 20.13 0.76
N GLY A 243 -13.87 20.65 1.94
CA GLY A 243 -12.68 20.18 2.67
C GLY A 243 -12.74 18.70 3.05
N ILE A 244 -13.92 18.21 3.45
CA ILE A 244 -14.10 16.80 3.84
C ILE A 244 -14.02 15.91 2.60
N THR A 245 -14.74 16.24 1.53
CA THR A 245 -14.72 15.43 0.29
C THR A 245 -13.32 15.35 -0.32
N VAL A 246 -12.61 16.48 -0.39
CA VAL A 246 -11.23 16.53 -0.90
C VAL A 246 -10.27 15.77 0.03
N GLY A 247 -10.44 15.89 1.34
CA GLY A 247 -9.65 15.14 2.32
C GLY A 247 -9.83 13.63 2.21
N VAL A 248 -11.08 13.15 2.06
CA VAL A 248 -11.37 11.72 1.84
C VAL A 248 -10.75 11.22 0.54
N ALA A 249 -10.85 12.00 -0.55
CA ALA A 249 -10.24 11.64 -1.83
C ALA A 249 -8.71 11.54 -1.74
N ALA A 250 -8.06 12.46 -1.01
CA ALA A 250 -6.62 12.43 -0.77
C ALA A 250 -6.18 11.17 0.00
N ILE A 251 -6.89 10.83 1.07
CA ILE A 251 -6.60 9.64 1.89
C ILE A 251 -6.80 8.35 1.08
N ALA A 252 -7.90 8.25 0.33
CA ALA A 252 -8.17 7.10 -0.53
C ALA A 252 -7.08 6.92 -1.61
N GLY A 253 -6.66 8.02 -2.25
CA GLY A 253 -5.59 8.02 -3.24
C GLY A 253 -4.23 7.59 -2.66
N LEU A 254 -3.91 8.02 -1.44
CA LEU A 254 -2.70 7.57 -0.74
C LEU A 254 -2.76 6.08 -0.41
N ALA A 255 -3.88 5.60 0.13
CA ALA A 255 -4.05 4.20 0.52
C ALA A 255 -3.88 3.25 -0.69
N LEU A 256 -4.49 3.61 -1.83
CA LEU A 256 -4.36 2.85 -3.07
C LEU A 256 -2.91 2.81 -3.59
N ALA A 257 -2.17 3.91 -3.49
CA ALA A 257 -0.78 3.91 -3.95
C ALA A 257 0.15 3.11 -3.02
N VAL A 258 -0.06 3.17 -1.71
CA VAL A 258 0.66 2.30 -0.77
C VAL A 258 0.38 0.82 -1.08
N ALA A 259 -0.89 0.46 -1.28
CA ALA A 259 -1.26 -0.89 -1.66
C ALA A 259 -0.62 -1.32 -3.00
N GLY A 260 -0.67 -0.45 -4.02
CA GLY A 260 -0.05 -0.70 -5.32
C GLY A 260 1.46 -0.90 -5.24
N VAL A 261 2.16 -0.07 -4.45
CA VAL A 261 3.61 -0.23 -4.21
C VAL A 261 3.92 -1.56 -3.53
N LEU A 262 3.15 -1.95 -2.53
CA LEU A 262 3.31 -3.24 -1.85
C LEU A 262 3.09 -4.42 -2.80
N VAL A 263 2.09 -4.34 -3.68
CA VAL A 263 1.82 -5.37 -4.70
C VAL A 263 2.98 -5.46 -5.70
N VAL A 264 3.44 -4.33 -6.24
CA VAL A 264 4.58 -4.32 -7.18
C VAL A 264 5.85 -4.86 -6.53
N GLU A 265 6.10 -4.54 -5.26
CA GLU A 265 7.27 -5.05 -4.54
C GLU A 265 7.13 -6.55 -4.23
N ARG A 266 5.90 -7.04 -3.97
CA ARG A 266 5.59 -8.48 -3.78
C ARG A 266 5.70 -9.30 -5.07
N LEU A 267 5.47 -8.68 -6.22
CA LEU A 267 5.60 -9.34 -7.53
C LEU A 267 7.05 -9.30 -8.07
N ASP A 268 7.96 -8.56 -7.42
CA ASP A 268 9.37 -8.50 -7.81
C ASP A 268 10.16 -9.67 -7.19
N ASP A 269 10.05 -10.85 -7.79
CA ASP A 269 10.75 -12.09 -7.36
C ASP A 269 12.24 -12.13 -7.76
N THR A 270 12.83 -10.99 -8.06
CA THR A 270 14.22 -10.93 -8.52
C THR A 270 15.23 -11.09 -7.39
N VAL A 271 16.33 -11.78 -7.68
CA VAL A 271 17.42 -12.00 -6.73
C VAL A 271 18.17 -10.68 -6.47
N ARG A 272 18.44 -10.42 -5.20
CA ARG A 272 19.08 -9.20 -4.70
C ARG A 272 20.40 -9.55 -4.04
N TRP A 273 21.37 -8.64 -4.05
CA TRP A 273 22.66 -8.90 -3.41
C TRP A 273 22.52 -8.86 -1.88
N GLU A 274 21.59 -8.03 -1.43
CA GLU A 274 21.26 -7.78 -0.03
C GLU A 274 20.61 -8.98 0.67
N THR A 275 20.13 -9.98 -0.11
CA THR A 275 19.58 -11.23 0.42
C THR A 275 20.64 -12.30 0.62
N VAL A 276 21.91 -12.04 0.27
CA VAL A 276 23.02 -12.96 0.56
C VAL A 276 23.37 -12.86 2.04
N GLU A 277 23.24 -13.97 2.75
CA GLU A 277 23.55 -14.09 4.16
C GLU A 277 24.84 -14.89 4.31
N GLU A 278 25.84 -14.32 5.00
CA GLU A 278 27.10 -15.00 5.35
C GLU A 278 27.88 -15.61 4.17
N GLY A 279 27.65 -15.13 2.94
CA GLY A 279 28.31 -15.66 1.74
C GLY A 279 27.65 -16.90 1.14
N VAL A 280 26.47 -17.28 1.64
CA VAL A 280 25.67 -18.38 1.11
C VAL A 280 24.34 -17.84 0.59
N PHE A 281 23.86 -18.41 -0.52
CA PHE A 281 22.53 -18.15 -1.03
C PHE A 281 21.96 -19.43 -1.63
N LEU A 282 20.75 -19.83 -1.21
CA LEU A 282 20.10 -21.08 -1.64
C LEU A 282 21.01 -22.32 -1.45
N ASP A 283 21.65 -22.43 -0.29
CA ASP A 283 22.59 -23.51 0.06
C ASP A 283 23.79 -23.66 -0.88
N ARG A 284 24.13 -22.60 -1.62
CA ARG A 284 25.31 -22.54 -2.50
C ARG A 284 26.26 -21.43 -2.08
N PRO A 285 27.58 -21.66 -2.14
CA PRO A 285 28.58 -20.64 -1.85
C PRO A 285 28.55 -19.52 -2.89
N VAL A 286 28.65 -18.27 -2.43
CA VAL A 286 28.72 -17.08 -3.27
C VAL A 286 30.17 -16.59 -3.36
N LEU A 287 30.79 -16.73 -4.53
CA LEU A 287 32.22 -16.41 -4.73
C LEU A 287 32.52 -14.91 -4.84
N GLY A 288 31.49 -14.09 -5.07
CA GLY A 288 31.65 -12.65 -5.09
C GLY A 288 30.59 -11.91 -5.90
N ALA A 289 30.78 -10.60 -5.98
CA ALA A 289 29.90 -9.69 -6.68
C ALA A 289 30.68 -8.74 -7.60
N LEU A 290 30.20 -8.58 -8.84
CA LEU A 290 30.71 -7.62 -9.81
C LEU A 290 29.80 -6.39 -9.90
N PRO A 291 30.40 -5.17 -9.91
CA PRO A 291 29.65 -3.93 -10.07
C PRO A 291 28.98 -3.83 -11.44
N ARG A 292 27.91 -3.04 -11.51
CA ARG A 292 27.32 -2.66 -12.81
C ARG A 292 28.29 -1.79 -13.62
N VAL A 293 28.85 -2.38 -14.66
CA VAL A 293 29.62 -1.69 -15.71
C VAL A 293 28.69 -1.35 -16.88
N LYS A 294 28.77 -0.10 -17.36
CA LYS A 294 28.11 0.29 -18.61
C LYS A 294 29.05 -0.08 -19.76
N VAL A 295 28.73 -1.14 -20.47
CA VAL A 295 29.40 -1.51 -21.73
C VAL A 295 28.84 -0.60 -22.82
N GLY A 296 29.71 0.05 -23.60
CA GLY A 296 29.34 0.91 -24.72
C GLY A 296 28.76 0.11 -25.90
N ARG A 297 28.58 0.77 -27.06
CA ARG A 297 28.21 0.07 -28.31
C ARG A 297 29.32 -0.90 -28.75
N GLU A 298 30.57 -0.55 -28.49
CA GLU A 298 31.74 -1.41 -28.67
C GLU A 298 31.89 -2.31 -27.45
N ARG A 299 31.87 -3.63 -27.67
CA ARG A 299 31.92 -4.67 -26.62
C ARG A 299 33.35 -5.17 -26.35
N LEU A 300 34.35 -4.45 -26.83
CA LEU A 300 35.75 -4.87 -26.77
C LEU A 300 36.31 -4.80 -25.35
N LEU A 301 36.77 -5.94 -24.82
CA LEU A 301 37.30 -6.04 -23.46
C LEU A 301 38.63 -5.31 -23.27
N SER A 302 39.39 -5.17 -24.34
CA SER A 302 40.62 -4.39 -24.42
C SER A 302 40.36 -2.87 -24.30
N THR A 303 39.20 -2.39 -24.76
CA THR A 303 38.83 -0.96 -24.73
C THR A 303 37.87 -0.60 -23.60
N LEU A 304 37.33 -1.59 -22.88
CA LEU A 304 36.47 -1.35 -21.72
C LEU A 304 37.24 -0.57 -20.63
N PRO A 305 36.80 0.64 -20.25
CA PRO A 305 37.41 1.39 -19.16
C PRO A 305 36.96 0.81 -17.81
N LEU A 306 37.50 -0.36 -17.48
CA LEU A 306 37.30 -0.97 -16.16
C LEU A 306 38.03 -0.11 -15.13
N ARG A 307 37.27 0.44 -14.17
CA ARG A 307 37.87 1.23 -13.09
C ARG A 307 38.68 0.30 -12.17
N PRO A 308 39.63 0.83 -11.39
CA PRO A 308 40.41 0.02 -10.44
C PRO A 308 39.54 -0.84 -9.52
N ALA A 309 38.40 -0.30 -9.05
CA ALA A 309 37.44 -1.06 -8.24
C ALA A 309 36.71 -2.19 -8.99
N ASP A 310 36.47 -2.04 -10.30
CA ASP A 310 35.85 -3.09 -11.12
C ASP A 310 36.86 -4.25 -11.33
N MET A 311 38.14 -3.91 -11.52
CA MET A 311 39.25 -4.87 -11.59
C MET A 311 39.47 -5.61 -10.27
N GLU A 312 39.38 -4.90 -9.14
CA GLU A 312 39.54 -5.52 -7.84
C GLU A 312 38.45 -6.56 -7.53
N ALA A 313 37.21 -6.29 -7.95
CA ALA A 313 36.12 -7.26 -7.85
C ALA A 313 36.37 -8.52 -8.69
N LEU A 314 36.94 -8.38 -9.90
CA LEU A 314 37.35 -9.52 -10.74
C LEU A 314 38.51 -10.31 -10.12
N ARG A 315 39.51 -9.62 -9.55
CA ARG A 315 40.62 -10.27 -8.83
C ARG A 315 40.14 -11.03 -7.61
N HIS A 316 39.15 -10.51 -6.90
CA HIS A 316 38.53 -11.20 -5.78
C HIS A 316 37.81 -12.47 -6.24
N LEU A 317 36.96 -12.37 -7.28
CA LEU A 317 36.27 -13.53 -7.87
C LEU A 317 37.25 -14.60 -8.35
N ARG A 318 38.34 -14.19 -9.00
CA ARG A 318 39.44 -15.06 -9.40
C ARG A 318 40.03 -15.80 -8.21
N THR A 319 40.43 -15.08 -7.17
CA THR A 319 41.04 -15.70 -5.98
C THR A 319 40.08 -16.70 -5.33
N ALA A 320 38.80 -16.34 -5.17
CA ALA A 320 37.79 -17.24 -4.64
C ALA A 320 37.65 -18.52 -5.49
N LEU A 321 37.58 -18.38 -6.82
CA LEU A 321 37.49 -19.52 -7.72
C LEU A 321 38.73 -20.42 -7.66
N VAL A 322 39.94 -19.84 -7.65
CA VAL A 322 41.19 -20.62 -7.58
C VAL A 322 41.27 -21.46 -6.31
N VAL A 323 40.78 -20.93 -5.17
CA VAL A 323 40.74 -21.66 -3.90
C VAL A 323 39.72 -22.82 -3.96
N GLU A 324 38.54 -22.60 -4.55
CA GLU A 324 37.55 -23.67 -4.75
C GLU A 324 38.05 -24.79 -5.68
N LEU A 325 38.92 -24.44 -6.62
CA LEU A 325 39.50 -25.35 -7.60
C LEU A 325 40.78 -26.06 -7.13
N GLU A 326 41.26 -25.82 -5.90
CA GLU A 326 42.63 -26.13 -5.44
C GLU A 326 43.11 -27.57 -5.76
N GLU A 327 42.21 -28.57 -5.79
CA GLU A 327 42.55 -29.97 -6.11
C GLU A 327 42.17 -30.45 -7.53
N ARG A 328 41.67 -29.57 -8.42
CA ARG A 328 40.99 -29.96 -9.68
C ARG A 328 41.69 -29.47 -10.96
N TRP A 329 43.00 -29.28 -10.90
CA TRP A 329 43.78 -28.74 -12.02
C TRP A 329 44.26 -29.82 -13.00
N PRO A 330 44.17 -29.62 -14.33
CA PRO A 330 43.51 -28.52 -15.04
C PRO A 330 41.99 -28.56 -14.91
N ALA A 331 41.38 -27.41 -14.61
CA ALA A 331 39.97 -27.29 -14.32
C ALA A 331 39.16 -26.75 -15.50
N VAL A 332 37.98 -27.33 -15.75
CA VAL A 332 36.98 -26.83 -16.68
C VAL A 332 35.80 -26.29 -15.88
N VAL A 333 35.57 -24.98 -15.98
CA VAL A 333 34.48 -24.30 -15.28
C VAL A 333 33.48 -23.76 -16.27
N LEU A 334 32.22 -24.17 -16.13
CA LEU A 334 31.11 -23.63 -16.90
C LEU A 334 30.58 -22.35 -16.27
N ILE A 335 30.43 -21.30 -17.06
CA ILE A 335 29.81 -20.05 -16.64
C ILE A 335 28.37 -20.04 -17.15
N ALA A 336 27.46 -20.37 -16.24
CA ALA A 336 26.05 -20.52 -16.52
C ALA A 336 25.24 -19.35 -15.96
N GLY A 337 23.95 -19.29 -16.31
CA GLY A 337 23.05 -18.27 -15.79
C GLY A 337 21.62 -18.57 -16.18
N ALA A 338 20.73 -18.55 -15.19
CA ALA A 338 19.33 -18.97 -15.35
C ALA A 338 18.49 -18.05 -16.27
N ASP A 339 18.91 -16.80 -16.45
CA ASP A 339 18.17 -15.79 -17.20
C ASP A 339 19.03 -15.14 -18.30
N VAL A 340 18.36 -14.55 -19.29
CA VAL A 340 19.01 -13.81 -20.38
C VAL A 340 19.54 -12.47 -19.88
N GLY A 341 20.72 -12.08 -20.37
CA GLY A 341 21.27 -10.75 -20.12
C GLY A 341 21.75 -10.52 -18.69
N VAL A 342 22.01 -11.57 -17.91
CA VAL A 342 22.67 -11.49 -16.59
C VAL A 342 24.17 -11.13 -16.69
N GLY A 343 24.73 -11.26 -17.90
CA GLY A 343 26.11 -10.89 -18.22
C GLY A 343 27.13 -12.02 -18.02
N ARG A 344 26.78 -13.26 -18.40
CA ARG A 344 27.68 -14.44 -18.37
C ARG A 344 28.97 -14.20 -19.16
N THR A 345 28.85 -13.80 -20.42
CA THR A 345 29.98 -13.47 -21.30
C THR A 345 30.92 -12.42 -20.70
N PHE A 346 30.38 -11.39 -20.05
CA PHE A 346 31.19 -10.39 -19.32
C PHE A 346 31.96 -11.02 -18.17
N VAL A 347 31.30 -11.89 -17.39
CA VAL A 347 31.93 -12.62 -16.28
C VAL A 347 33.00 -13.55 -16.83
N ALA A 348 32.72 -14.32 -17.88
CA ALA A 348 33.66 -15.25 -18.50
C ALA A 348 34.92 -14.55 -18.99
N ALA A 349 34.76 -13.51 -19.78
CA ALA A 349 35.88 -12.86 -20.40
C ALA A 349 36.65 -11.97 -19.41
N GLY A 350 35.96 -11.33 -18.44
CA GLY A 350 36.62 -10.59 -17.35
C GLY A 350 37.38 -11.49 -16.36
N LEU A 351 36.79 -12.62 -15.98
CA LEU A 351 37.43 -13.61 -15.11
C LEU A 351 38.60 -14.30 -15.81
N GLY A 352 38.44 -14.62 -17.11
CA GLY A 352 39.51 -15.17 -17.93
C GLY A 352 40.72 -14.25 -17.98
N ARG A 353 40.49 -12.95 -18.21
CA ARG A 353 41.55 -11.94 -18.12
C ARG A 353 42.20 -11.89 -16.74
N ALA A 354 41.42 -11.90 -15.67
CA ALA A 354 41.96 -11.86 -14.31
C ALA A 354 42.83 -13.09 -13.98
N LEU A 355 42.44 -14.29 -14.44
CA LEU A 355 43.22 -15.53 -14.31
C LEU A 355 44.52 -15.47 -15.13
N ALA A 356 44.45 -14.98 -16.37
CA ALA A 356 45.63 -14.80 -17.22
C ALA A 356 46.62 -13.77 -16.64
N GLU A 357 46.13 -12.65 -16.11
CA GLU A 357 46.93 -11.65 -15.37
C GLU A 357 47.60 -12.24 -14.12
N ALA A 358 47.07 -13.33 -13.56
CA ALA A 358 47.70 -14.06 -12.45
C ALA A 358 48.77 -15.08 -12.91
N GLY A 359 49.03 -15.17 -14.22
CA GLY A 359 50.01 -16.07 -14.82
C GLY A 359 49.46 -17.45 -15.22
N LEU A 360 48.16 -17.71 -15.05
CA LEU A 360 47.54 -18.98 -15.43
C LEU A 360 47.24 -19.03 -16.92
N ARG A 361 47.59 -20.14 -17.58
CA ARG A 361 47.21 -20.37 -18.99
C ARG A 361 45.72 -20.63 -19.06
N THR A 362 44.98 -19.63 -19.53
CA THR A 362 43.52 -19.62 -19.48
C THR A 362 42.96 -19.70 -20.88
N LEU A 363 42.04 -20.63 -21.11
CA LEU A 363 41.28 -20.74 -22.36
C LEU A 363 39.82 -20.40 -22.12
N LEU A 364 39.32 -19.44 -22.89
CA LEU A 364 37.89 -19.16 -23.02
C LEU A 364 37.32 -20.02 -24.15
N VAL A 365 36.19 -20.66 -23.92
CA VAL A 365 35.45 -21.40 -24.93
C VAL A 365 34.06 -20.78 -25.03
N ASP A 366 33.69 -20.31 -26.23
CA ASP A 366 32.34 -19.80 -26.49
C ASP A 366 31.39 -20.99 -26.73
N GLY A 367 30.75 -21.44 -25.65
CA GLY A 367 29.74 -22.50 -25.68
C GLY A 367 28.34 -22.00 -26.02
N ASP A 368 28.11 -20.69 -26.22
CA ASP A 368 26.86 -20.16 -26.76
C ASP A 368 26.86 -20.30 -28.29
N LEU A 369 26.60 -21.53 -28.76
CA LEU A 369 26.53 -21.81 -30.19
C LEU A 369 25.29 -21.18 -30.86
N ARG A 370 24.34 -20.65 -30.09
CA ARG A 370 23.09 -20.08 -30.61
C ARG A 370 23.22 -18.60 -30.93
N SER A 371 23.89 -17.86 -30.06
CA SER A 371 24.09 -16.41 -30.20
C SER A 371 25.48 -16.03 -29.69
N PRO A 372 26.54 -16.51 -30.36
CA PRO A 372 27.90 -16.35 -29.88
C PRO A 372 28.30 -14.88 -29.85
N THR A 373 28.93 -14.46 -28.76
CA THR A 373 29.37 -13.07 -28.59
C THR A 373 30.81 -12.93 -28.18
N LEU A 374 31.50 -13.95 -27.66
CA LEU A 374 32.86 -13.76 -27.12
C LEU A 374 33.85 -13.25 -28.17
N HIS A 375 33.74 -13.71 -29.41
CA HIS A 375 34.58 -13.24 -30.51
C HIS A 375 34.46 -11.72 -30.74
N GLU A 376 33.27 -11.14 -30.56
CA GLU A 376 33.04 -9.68 -30.62
C GLU A 376 33.75 -8.93 -29.49
N TRP A 377 33.97 -9.57 -28.33
CA TRP A 377 34.64 -8.95 -27.18
C TRP A 377 36.16 -8.91 -27.34
N PHE A 378 36.72 -9.75 -28.21
CA PHE A 378 38.16 -9.84 -28.47
C PHE A 378 38.56 -9.38 -29.87
N ASP A 379 37.61 -8.88 -30.68
CA ASP A 379 37.81 -8.49 -32.09
C ASP A 379 38.33 -9.62 -32.99
N LEU A 380 37.78 -10.82 -32.82
CA LEU A 380 38.24 -12.03 -33.52
C LEU A 380 37.19 -12.56 -34.52
N PRO A 381 37.64 -13.21 -35.61
CA PRO A 381 36.73 -13.84 -36.56
C PRO A 381 36.05 -15.07 -35.95
N ASN A 382 34.79 -15.32 -36.36
CA ASN A 382 33.97 -16.44 -35.88
C ASN A 382 33.50 -17.37 -37.02
N LEU A 383 34.41 -17.64 -37.97
CA LEU A 383 34.11 -18.49 -39.15
C LEU A 383 34.26 -19.98 -38.87
N GLU A 384 35.19 -20.34 -37.99
CA GLU A 384 35.50 -21.70 -37.56
C GLU A 384 35.74 -21.68 -36.04
N GLY A 385 35.19 -22.63 -35.31
CA GLY A 385 35.32 -22.70 -33.86
C GLY A 385 34.81 -24.01 -33.26
N LEU A 386 34.20 -23.92 -32.09
CA LEU A 386 33.66 -25.05 -31.34
C LEU A 386 32.67 -25.88 -32.16
N ALA A 387 31.76 -25.24 -32.90
CA ALA A 387 30.74 -25.92 -33.70
C ALA A 387 31.35 -26.82 -34.77
N GLU A 388 32.33 -26.33 -35.54
CA GLU A 388 32.98 -27.09 -36.62
C GLU A 388 33.82 -28.27 -36.06
N LEU A 389 34.44 -28.09 -34.89
CA LEU A 389 35.16 -29.16 -34.18
C LEU A 389 34.22 -30.25 -33.67
N LEU A 390 33.06 -29.87 -33.12
CA LEU A 390 32.06 -30.80 -32.61
C LEU A 390 31.31 -31.54 -33.73
N ARG A 391 31.05 -30.90 -34.88
CA ARG A 391 30.49 -31.58 -36.08
C ARG A 391 31.47 -32.53 -36.76
N GLY A 392 32.78 -32.36 -36.54
CA GLY A 392 33.80 -33.16 -37.19
C GLY A 392 34.23 -32.69 -38.57
N GLU A 393 33.89 -31.44 -38.92
CA GLU A 393 34.41 -30.74 -40.10
C GLU A 393 35.92 -30.42 -39.95
N ARG A 394 36.43 -30.49 -38.72
CA ARG A 394 37.84 -30.35 -38.34
C ARG A 394 38.25 -31.49 -37.40
N LYS A 395 39.55 -31.82 -37.40
CA LYS A 395 40.13 -32.78 -36.45
C LYS A 395 40.26 -32.11 -35.08
N LEU A 396 40.02 -32.85 -33.99
CA LEU A 396 40.14 -32.28 -32.63
C LEU A 396 41.59 -31.85 -32.30
N SER A 397 42.59 -32.51 -32.92
CA SER A 397 44.00 -32.17 -32.74
C SER A 397 44.37 -30.79 -33.30
N THR A 398 43.60 -30.24 -34.24
CA THR A 398 43.86 -28.91 -34.83
C THR A 398 43.20 -27.79 -34.02
N ALA A 399 42.61 -28.09 -32.85
CA ALA A 399 42.00 -27.08 -32.01
C ALA A 399 43.00 -25.99 -31.57
N TRP A 400 44.22 -26.40 -31.19
CA TRP A 400 45.28 -25.47 -30.81
C TRP A 400 45.76 -24.61 -31.99
N ASP A 401 45.87 -25.19 -33.20
CA ASP A 401 46.21 -24.43 -34.40
C ASP A 401 45.19 -23.31 -34.68
N LEU A 402 43.90 -23.57 -34.45
CA LEU A 402 42.84 -22.58 -34.65
C LEU A 402 42.89 -21.46 -33.60
N ILE A 403 43.18 -21.83 -32.35
CA ILE A 403 43.32 -20.91 -31.22
C ILE A 403 44.55 -20.00 -31.41
N GLU A 404 45.70 -20.56 -31.78
CA GLU A 404 46.96 -19.82 -31.94
C GLU A 404 46.95 -18.86 -33.13
N ARG A 405 46.17 -19.16 -34.17
CA ARG A 405 45.97 -18.26 -35.33
C ARG A 405 45.26 -16.96 -34.99
N ASN A 406 44.45 -16.94 -33.93
CA ASN A 406 43.60 -15.82 -33.55
C ASN A 406 43.89 -15.38 -32.10
N PRO A 407 45.05 -14.75 -31.83
CA PRO A 407 45.44 -14.37 -30.48
C PRO A 407 44.53 -13.26 -29.93
N THR A 408 44.16 -13.35 -28.65
CA THR A 408 43.28 -12.38 -27.99
C THR A 408 43.93 -11.02 -27.69
N GLY A 409 45.25 -10.91 -27.89
CA GLY A 409 46.07 -9.76 -27.51
C GLY A 409 46.41 -9.68 -26.01
N VAL A 410 45.94 -10.63 -25.18
CA VAL A 410 46.26 -10.72 -23.75
C VAL A 410 47.18 -11.93 -23.52
N ASP A 411 48.31 -11.73 -22.86
CA ASP A 411 49.25 -12.81 -22.56
C ASP A 411 48.57 -13.91 -21.74
N ARG A 412 48.84 -15.17 -22.09
CA ARG A 412 48.28 -16.39 -21.46
C ARG A 412 46.75 -16.52 -21.52
N LEU A 413 46.06 -15.70 -22.32
CA LEU A 413 44.63 -15.80 -22.56
C LEU A 413 44.35 -16.24 -24.00
N HIS A 414 43.71 -17.38 -24.13
CA HIS A 414 43.33 -17.98 -25.40
C HIS A 414 41.80 -17.97 -25.56
N LEU A 415 41.30 -17.92 -26.80
CA LEU A 415 39.88 -18.02 -27.11
C LEU A 415 39.65 -19.09 -28.17
N LEU A 416 38.75 -20.03 -27.88
CA LEU A 416 38.09 -20.86 -28.86
C LEU A 416 36.71 -20.24 -29.15
N PRO A 417 36.51 -19.56 -30.29
CA PRO A 417 35.22 -18.98 -30.63
C PRO A 417 34.20 -20.09 -30.93
N ALA A 418 32.91 -19.74 -30.97
CA ALA A 418 31.84 -20.72 -31.12
C ALA A 418 31.81 -21.34 -32.52
N GLY A 419 32.26 -20.60 -33.53
CA GLY A 419 32.06 -20.91 -34.94
C GLY A 419 30.70 -20.43 -35.45
N ARG A 420 30.24 -21.00 -36.56
CA ARG A 420 28.98 -20.58 -37.18
C ARG A 420 27.80 -20.91 -36.26
N PRO A 421 26.87 -19.95 -36.05
CA PRO A 421 25.69 -20.18 -35.23
C PRO A 421 24.92 -21.45 -35.62
N VAL A 422 24.47 -22.19 -34.62
CA VAL A 422 23.81 -23.49 -34.79
C VAL A 422 22.35 -23.38 -34.33
N SER A 423 21.43 -23.90 -35.14
CA SER A 423 20.00 -23.88 -34.83
C SER A 423 19.63 -24.81 -33.67
N ASP A 424 20.22 -26.00 -33.60
CA ASP A 424 20.09 -26.93 -32.47
C ASP A 424 21.49 -27.33 -31.94
N PRO A 425 22.02 -26.57 -30.97
CA PRO A 425 23.31 -26.88 -30.34
C PRO A 425 23.34 -28.20 -29.56
N THR A 426 22.18 -28.68 -29.08
CA THR A 426 22.07 -29.83 -28.19
C THR A 426 22.71 -31.08 -28.79
N VAL A 427 22.47 -31.31 -30.09
CA VAL A 427 22.98 -32.45 -30.85
C VAL A 427 24.51 -32.52 -30.83
N LEU A 428 25.19 -31.38 -30.74
CA LEU A 428 26.65 -31.30 -30.75
C LEU A 428 27.28 -31.66 -29.40
N PHE A 429 26.54 -31.49 -28.30
CA PHE A 429 27.01 -31.76 -26.93
C PHE A 429 26.63 -33.14 -26.38
N VAL A 430 25.67 -33.85 -27.00
CA VAL A 430 25.28 -35.21 -26.60
C VAL A 430 26.39 -36.25 -26.87
N GLY A 431 27.18 -36.05 -27.92
CA GLY A 431 28.22 -37.01 -28.33
C GLY A 431 29.52 -36.94 -27.50
N ASP A 432 30.37 -37.95 -27.64
CA ASP A 432 31.66 -38.02 -26.93
C ASP A 432 32.72 -37.02 -27.39
N ARG A 433 32.46 -36.33 -28.52
CA ARG A 433 33.39 -35.35 -29.09
C ARG A 433 33.64 -34.17 -28.15
N TRP A 434 32.64 -33.73 -27.39
CA TRP A 434 32.83 -32.66 -26.40
C TRP A 434 33.85 -33.05 -25.32
N GLY A 435 33.70 -34.23 -24.74
CA GLY A 435 34.65 -34.74 -23.75
C GLY A 435 36.04 -35.02 -24.33
N ALA A 436 36.12 -35.52 -25.57
CA ALA A 436 37.40 -35.72 -26.26
C ALA A 436 38.11 -34.39 -26.54
N LEU A 437 37.37 -33.36 -26.96
CA LEU A 437 37.88 -32.01 -27.17
C LEU A 437 38.40 -31.42 -25.85
N LEU A 438 37.62 -31.50 -24.76
CA LEU A 438 38.07 -31.02 -23.45
C LEU A 438 39.36 -31.71 -22.99
N LYS A 439 39.53 -33.01 -23.24
CA LYS A 439 40.80 -33.72 -22.94
C LYS A 439 41.98 -33.16 -23.72
N GLU A 440 41.79 -32.78 -24.98
CA GLU A 440 42.84 -32.14 -25.78
C GLU A 440 43.14 -30.70 -25.32
N LEU A 441 42.10 -29.92 -25.02
CA LEU A 441 42.25 -28.54 -24.53
C LEU A 441 42.96 -28.51 -23.16
N ARG A 442 42.66 -29.46 -22.27
CA ARG A 442 43.33 -29.57 -20.95
C ARG A 442 44.84 -29.74 -21.03
N LYS A 443 45.42 -30.25 -22.12
CA LYS A 443 46.87 -30.48 -22.23
C LYS A 443 47.70 -29.20 -22.24
N GLY A 444 47.14 -28.10 -22.77
CA GLY A 444 47.83 -26.82 -22.92
C GLY A 444 47.38 -25.71 -21.97
N THR A 445 46.34 -25.95 -21.17
CA THR A 445 45.72 -24.95 -20.29
C THR A 445 45.79 -25.34 -18.83
N ASP A 446 45.78 -24.35 -17.95
CA ASP A 446 45.57 -24.55 -16.52
C ASP A 446 44.06 -24.43 -16.16
N VAL A 447 43.34 -23.49 -16.79
CA VAL A 447 41.87 -23.34 -16.65
C VAL A 447 41.21 -23.21 -18.01
N VAL A 448 40.10 -23.91 -18.20
CA VAL A 448 39.16 -23.71 -19.31
C VAL A 448 37.88 -23.10 -18.75
N LEU A 449 37.52 -21.90 -19.19
CA LEU A 449 36.23 -21.28 -18.88
C LEU A 449 35.32 -21.43 -20.09
N VAL A 450 34.17 -22.08 -19.89
CA VAL A 450 33.18 -22.27 -20.95
C VAL A 450 32.04 -21.28 -20.72
N ASP A 451 31.81 -20.34 -21.64
CA ASP A 451 30.60 -19.50 -21.62
C ASP A 451 29.40 -20.32 -22.09
N SER A 452 28.22 -20.06 -21.53
CA SER A 452 27.01 -20.79 -21.88
C SER A 452 25.97 -19.88 -22.52
N ALA A 453 25.13 -20.50 -23.36
CA ALA A 453 23.93 -19.86 -23.85
C ALA A 453 22.99 -19.42 -22.72
N ALA A 454 22.15 -18.44 -23.04
CA ALA A 454 21.09 -17.97 -22.19
C ALA A 454 19.88 -18.91 -22.22
N GLY A 455 19.40 -19.35 -21.07
CA GLY A 455 18.11 -20.02 -21.05
C GLY A 455 17.72 -20.57 -19.70
N PHE A 456 16.45 -20.37 -19.36
CA PHE A 456 15.80 -21.10 -18.31
C PHE A 456 15.82 -22.60 -18.65
N ALA A 457 16.40 -23.42 -17.76
CA ALA A 457 16.49 -24.87 -17.91
C ALA A 457 17.05 -25.34 -19.27
N SER A 458 18.04 -24.63 -19.83
CA SER A 458 18.63 -25.02 -21.13
C SER A 458 19.31 -26.40 -21.03
N PRO A 459 18.90 -27.40 -21.85
CA PRO A 459 19.54 -28.72 -21.88
C PRO A 459 21.04 -28.65 -22.18
N GLU A 460 21.45 -27.66 -22.98
CA GLU A 460 22.84 -27.41 -23.32
C GLU A 460 23.71 -27.19 -22.08
N ILE A 461 23.19 -26.47 -21.07
CA ILE A 461 23.93 -26.21 -19.83
C ILE A 461 24.16 -27.52 -19.08
N LEU A 462 23.17 -28.41 -19.03
CA LEU A 462 23.30 -29.72 -18.37
C LEU A 462 24.33 -30.59 -19.11
N LEU A 463 24.25 -30.66 -20.45
CA LEU A 463 25.17 -31.46 -21.26
C LEU A 463 26.62 -30.97 -21.16
N ILE A 464 26.83 -29.65 -21.19
CA ILE A 464 28.17 -29.07 -21.03
C ILE A 464 28.68 -29.32 -19.61
N ALA A 465 27.84 -29.09 -18.59
CA ALA A 465 28.20 -29.23 -17.17
C ALA A 465 28.62 -30.66 -16.80
N GLN A 466 28.07 -31.70 -17.44
CA GLN A 466 28.43 -33.10 -17.17
C GLN A 466 29.92 -33.41 -17.39
N ARG A 467 30.61 -32.63 -18.24
CA ARG A 467 32.05 -32.80 -18.51
C ARG A 467 32.90 -31.67 -17.91
N CYS A 468 32.31 -30.84 -17.04
CA CYS A 468 32.99 -29.76 -16.33
C CYS A 468 33.30 -30.15 -14.87
N ASP A 469 34.33 -29.56 -14.29
CA ASP A 469 34.74 -29.80 -12.89
C ASP A 469 34.02 -28.87 -11.90
N GLY A 470 33.27 -27.89 -12.40
CA GLY A 470 32.46 -26.97 -11.62
C GLY A 470 31.60 -26.03 -12.46
N VAL A 471 30.54 -25.48 -11.85
CA VAL A 471 29.63 -24.52 -12.50
C VAL A 471 29.61 -23.22 -11.69
N LEU A 472 29.96 -22.11 -12.34
CA LEU A 472 29.81 -20.75 -11.80
C LEU A 472 28.53 -20.12 -12.36
N MET A 473 27.51 -20.01 -11.52
CA MET A 473 26.21 -19.46 -11.88
C MET A 473 26.19 -17.93 -11.70
N ALA A 474 26.05 -17.19 -12.81
CA ALA A 474 25.93 -15.74 -12.82
C ALA A 474 24.49 -15.29 -12.53
N CYS A 475 24.31 -14.59 -11.41
CA CYS A 475 23.05 -14.03 -10.94
C CYS A 475 23.04 -12.51 -11.17
N GLY A 476 22.19 -12.02 -12.05
CA GLY A 476 22.04 -10.57 -12.27
C GLY A 476 21.23 -9.93 -11.15
N HIS A 477 21.80 -8.95 -10.44
CA HIS A 477 21.09 -8.18 -9.42
C HIS A 477 19.83 -7.51 -10.02
N ARG A 478 18.66 -7.82 -9.45
CA ARG A 478 17.34 -7.40 -9.95
C ARG A 478 17.06 -7.76 -11.40
N ARG A 479 17.66 -8.85 -11.89
CA ARG A 479 17.50 -9.36 -13.26
C ARG A 479 17.23 -10.85 -13.29
N THR A 480 17.91 -11.62 -12.45
CA THR A 480 17.64 -13.05 -12.30
C THR A 480 16.41 -13.24 -11.43
N ARG A 481 15.48 -14.10 -11.85
CA ARG A 481 14.32 -14.48 -11.03
C ARG A 481 14.72 -15.61 -10.07
N THR A 482 14.26 -15.52 -8.83
CA THR A 482 14.57 -16.53 -7.79
C THR A 482 14.08 -17.91 -8.20
N ILE A 483 12.89 -18.00 -8.77
CA ILE A 483 12.29 -19.23 -9.28
C ILE A 483 13.16 -19.86 -10.38
N SER A 484 13.60 -19.04 -11.34
CA SER A 484 14.44 -19.47 -12.45
C SER A 484 15.78 -20.03 -11.98
N LEU A 485 16.42 -19.36 -11.01
CA LEU A 485 17.65 -19.83 -10.39
C LEU A 485 17.44 -21.13 -9.61
N LEU A 486 16.40 -21.20 -8.77
CA LEU A 486 16.08 -22.40 -7.98
C LEU A 486 15.86 -23.63 -8.86
N GLN A 487 15.08 -23.49 -9.93
CA GLN A 487 14.82 -24.59 -10.86
C GLN A 487 16.12 -25.05 -11.54
N MET A 488 16.97 -24.10 -11.97
CA MET A 488 18.25 -24.45 -12.56
C MET A 488 19.19 -25.18 -11.59
N LEU A 489 19.27 -24.72 -10.34
CA LEU A 489 20.07 -25.35 -9.29
C LEU A 489 19.56 -26.74 -8.94
N ARG A 490 18.23 -26.94 -8.92
CA ARG A 490 17.62 -28.26 -8.73
C ARG A 490 17.94 -29.19 -9.90
N SER A 491 17.76 -28.74 -11.14
CA SER A 491 18.10 -29.54 -12.32
C SER A 491 19.57 -29.97 -12.34
N LEU A 492 20.50 -29.07 -11.99
CA LEU A 492 21.91 -29.40 -11.85
C LEU A 492 22.17 -30.41 -10.72
N GLY A 493 21.54 -30.24 -9.55
CA GLY A 493 21.68 -31.16 -8.43
C GLY A 493 21.13 -32.56 -8.69
N GLU A 494 19.98 -32.65 -9.39
CA GLU A 494 19.34 -33.92 -9.74
C GLU A 494 20.10 -34.69 -10.82
N HIS A 495 20.57 -34.00 -11.87
CA HIS A 495 21.18 -34.65 -13.03
C HIS A 495 22.71 -34.76 -12.92
N ILE A 496 23.36 -33.96 -12.07
CA ILE A 496 24.82 -33.85 -11.97
C ILE A 496 25.27 -33.65 -10.50
N PRO A 497 24.99 -34.59 -9.58
CA PRO A 497 25.19 -34.40 -8.13
C PRO A 497 26.65 -34.20 -7.69
N GLY A 498 27.63 -34.59 -8.51
CA GLY A 498 29.07 -34.50 -8.19
C GLY A 498 29.75 -33.18 -8.57
N VAL A 499 29.09 -32.31 -9.34
CA VAL A 499 29.70 -31.06 -9.84
C VAL A 499 29.32 -29.90 -8.91
N PRO A 500 30.28 -29.24 -8.24
CA PRO A 500 29.98 -28.14 -7.36
C PRO A 500 29.44 -26.97 -8.18
N THR A 501 28.41 -26.34 -7.62
CA THR A 501 27.79 -25.17 -8.20
C THR A 501 28.01 -24.00 -7.27
N TRP A 502 28.72 -23.00 -7.75
CA TRP A 502 28.96 -21.75 -7.03
C TRP A 502 28.13 -20.63 -7.65
N LEU A 503 27.77 -19.62 -6.85
CA LEU A 503 27.03 -18.45 -7.30
C LEU A 503 27.94 -17.23 -7.37
N MET A 504 27.65 -16.33 -8.32
CA MET A 504 28.24 -15.01 -8.34
C MET A 504 27.20 -13.97 -8.74
N PHE A 505 27.29 -12.77 -8.17
CA PHE A 505 26.35 -11.70 -8.48
C PHE A 505 26.94 -10.73 -9.48
N ASN A 506 26.23 -10.41 -10.55
CA ASN A 506 26.64 -9.40 -11.52
C ASN A 506 25.71 -8.19 -11.48
N ARG A 507 26.20 -7.05 -11.93
CA ARG A 507 25.48 -5.77 -12.01
C ARG A 507 25.03 -5.21 -10.66
N VAL A 508 25.78 -5.50 -9.60
CA VAL A 508 25.48 -4.98 -8.26
C VAL A 508 25.72 -3.47 -8.23
N PRO A 509 24.80 -2.67 -7.66
CA PRO A 509 25.01 -1.25 -7.44
C PRO A 509 26.24 -1.01 -6.56
N ARG A 510 27.13 -0.11 -6.98
CA ARG A 510 28.39 0.19 -6.27
C ARG A 510 28.22 0.52 -4.79
N ARG A 511 27.16 1.25 -4.45
CA ARG A 511 26.86 1.61 -3.05
C ARG A 511 26.61 0.39 -2.16
N GLN A 512 26.23 -0.75 -2.74
CA GLN A 512 25.87 -1.98 -2.02
C GLN A 512 27.03 -2.97 -1.90
N LEU A 513 28.04 -2.86 -2.77
CA LEU A 513 29.26 -3.68 -2.71
C LEU A 513 30.07 -3.44 -1.42
N HIS A 514 29.93 -2.26 -0.80
CA HIS A 514 30.60 -1.93 0.47
C HIS A 514 29.79 -2.32 1.72
N LEU A 515 28.49 -2.61 1.57
CA LEU A 515 27.55 -2.81 2.69
C LEU A 515 27.53 -4.25 3.21
N HIS A 516 27.94 -5.20 2.39
CA HIS A 516 28.22 -6.56 2.82
C HIS A 516 29.73 -6.73 2.68
N PRO A 517 30.52 -6.76 3.77
CA PRO A 517 31.90 -7.20 3.66
C PRO A 517 31.85 -8.57 2.96
N MET A 518 32.63 -8.71 1.88
CA MET A 518 32.82 -9.99 1.20
C MET A 518 32.99 -11.05 2.29
N PRO A 519 32.30 -12.20 2.20
CA PRO A 519 32.32 -13.20 3.26
C PRO A 519 33.76 -13.40 3.69
N ARG A 520 34.04 -13.16 4.98
CA ARG A 520 35.29 -13.64 5.55
C ARG A 520 35.26 -15.13 5.30
N TRP A 521 36.21 -15.59 4.49
CA TRP A 521 36.32 -16.97 4.08
C TRP A 521 36.60 -17.84 5.31
N THR A 522 35.55 -18.13 6.07
CA THR A 522 35.49 -19.29 6.95
C THR A 522 35.00 -20.38 6.03
N ALA A 523 35.93 -21.01 5.32
CA ALA A 523 35.69 -22.39 4.92
C ALA A 523 35.13 -23.06 6.18
N GLU A 524 33.92 -23.58 6.12
CA GLU A 524 33.57 -24.73 6.92
C GLU A 524 34.57 -25.80 6.49
N ARG A 525 35.73 -25.75 7.14
CA ARG A 525 36.79 -26.71 6.97
C ARG A 525 36.14 -27.99 7.44
N VAL A 526 36.08 -29.00 6.56
CA VAL A 526 36.11 -30.39 7.02
C VAL A 526 37.08 -30.40 8.20
N PRO A 527 36.60 -30.73 9.43
CA PRO A 527 37.37 -30.59 10.64
C PRO A 527 38.77 -31.11 10.39
N LEU A 528 39.80 -30.46 10.93
CA LEU A 528 41.17 -30.94 10.77
C LEU A 528 41.30 -32.42 11.21
N ALA A 529 40.36 -32.89 12.05
CA ALA A 529 40.09 -34.25 12.48
C ALA A 529 39.66 -35.26 11.39
N GLU A 530 39.13 -34.81 10.25
CA GLU A 530 38.48 -35.68 9.25
C GLU A 530 39.18 -35.66 7.86
N ARG A 531 40.20 -34.83 7.69
CA ARG A 531 40.94 -34.74 6.41
C ARG A 531 41.88 -35.94 6.21
N PRO A 532 41.87 -36.62 5.04
CA PRO A 532 42.76 -37.77 4.77
C PRO A 532 44.22 -37.35 4.52
N THR A 533 44.45 -36.13 4.05
CA THR A 533 45.78 -35.55 3.79
C THR A 533 45.92 -34.17 4.40
N LEU A 534 47.11 -33.86 4.92
CA LEU A 534 47.44 -32.65 5.67
C LEU A 534 48.64 -31.94 5.03
N THR A 535 48.60 -30.62 4.94
CA THR A 535 49.80 -29.83 4.57
C THR A 535 50.82 -29.81 5.72
N VAL A 536 52.08 -29.47 5.43
CA VAL A 536 53.14 -29.31 6.47
C VAL A 536 52.71 -28.40 7.63
N GLY A 537 51.94 -27.34 7.35
CA GLY A 537 51.47 -26.41 8.37
C GLY A 537 50.38 -27.01 9.26
N GLU A 538 49.48 -27.81 8.67
CA GLU A 538 48.40 -28.49 9.38
C GLU A 538 48.92 -29.68 10.18
N ALA A 539 49.81 -30.48 9.59
CA ALA A 539 50.54 -31.54 10.27
C ALA A 539 51.33 -31.01 11.48
N ALA A 540 51.94 -29.81 11.34
CA ALA A 540 52.64 -29.14 12.43
C ALA A 540 51.70 -28.72 13.58
N MET A 541 50.49 -28.26 13.25
CA MET A 541 49.46 -27.97 14.25
C MET A 541 48.99 -29.23 14.99
N VAL A 542 48.74 -30.33 14.27
CA VAL A 542 48.30 -31.61 14.90
C VAL A 542 49.39 -32.18 15.82
N LEU A 543 50.65 -32.12 15.39
CA LEU A 543 51.79 -32.67 16.13
C LEU A 543 52.34 -31.71 17.21
N GLY A 544 51.83 -30.48 17.30
CA GLY A 544 52.32 -29.47 18.25
C GLY A 544 53.78 -29.03 18.01
N VAL A 545 54.29 -29.16 16.79
CA VAL A 545 55.69 -28.82 16.43
C VAL A 545 55.76 -27.67 15.44
N ARG A 546 56.94 -27.06 15.27
CA ARG A 546 57.13 -26.02 14.25
C ARG A 546 57.05 -26.61 12.83
N PRO A 547 56.48 -25.91 11.83
CA PRO A 547 56.43 -26.37 10.42
C PRO A 547 57.78 -26.75 9.82
N ALA A 548 58.88 -26.15 10.29
CA ALA A 548 60.24 -26.51 9.87
C ALA A 548 60.63 -27.95 10.29
N VAL A 549 60.12 -28.44 11.42
CA VAL A 549 60.39 -29.78 11.93
C VAL A 549 59.66 -30.83 11.09
N VAL A 550 58.39 -30.59 10.77
CA VAL A 550 57.61 -31.46 9.87
C VAL A 550 58.24 -31.50 8.47
N ARG A 551 58.68 -30.34 7.96
CA ARG A 551 59.42 -30.26 6.68
C ARG A 551 60.71 -31.10 6.71
N ARG A 552 61.43 -31.10 7.84
CA ARG A 552 62.61 -31.95 8.03
C ARG A 552 62.23 -33.43 8.06
N TRP A 553 61.17 -33.81 8.75
CA TRP A 553 60.70 -35.20 8.84
C TRP A 553 60.22 -35.76 7.50
N CYS A 554 59.57 -34.94 6.67
CA CYS A 554 59.23 -35.31 5.29
C CYS A 554 60.50 -35.54 4.45
N ARG A 555 61.52 -34.67 4.58
CA ARG A 555 62.79 -34.80 3.86
C ARG A 555 63.65 -35.98 4.30
N THR A 556 63.62 -36.35 5.57
CA THR A 556 64.40 -37.47 6.12
C THR A 556 63.65 -38.80 6.06
N GLY A 557 62.46 -38.84 5.44
CA GLY A 557 61.63 -40.06 5.34
C GLY A 557 61.01 -40.54 6.65
N ARG A 558 61.06 -39.73 7.72
CA ARG A 558 60.47 -40.06 9.02
C ARG A 558 58.94 -39.95 9.00
N LEU A 559 58.41 -39.19 8.06
CA LEU A 559 56.99 -39.02 7.81
C LEU A 559 56.77 -39.27 6.32
N GLN A 560 55.95 -40.26 5.97
CA GLN A 560 55.64 -40.52 4.57
C GLN A 560 54.83 -39.34 4.03
N ALA A 561 55.39 -38.68 3.03
CA ALA A 561 54.83 -37.48 2.44
C ALA A 561 55.08 -37.48 0.94
N GLU A 562 54.08 -37.08 0.18
CA GLU A 562 54.20 -36.88 -1.26
C GLU A 562 54.58 -35.42 -1.54
N TYR A 563 55.55 -35.23 -2.42
CA TYR A 563 55.97 -33.90 -2.85
C TYR A 563 55.17 -33.49 -4.09
N VAL A 564 54.10 -32.71 -3.89
CA VAL A 564 53.20 -32.28 -4.96
C VAL A 564 53.37 -30.79 -5.17
N ARG A 565 53.81 -30.40 -6.37
CA ARG A 565 54.02 -29.00 -6.84
C ARG A 565 54.43 -28.06 -5.69
N TRP A 566 55.71 -28.13 -5.32
CA TRP A 566 56.41 -27.22 -4.38
C TRP A 566 56.10 -27.39 -2.89
N ARG A 567 55.19 -28.28 -2.48
CA ARG A 567 54.81 -28.52 -1.08
C ARG A 567 54.81 -30.01 -0.73
N TRP A 568 55.08 -30.31 0.54
CA TRP A 568 54.94 -31.66 1.09
C TRP A 568 53.50 -31.85 1.59
N VAL A 569 52.87 -32.94 1.18
CA VAL A 569 51.56 -33.39 1.62
C VAL A 569 51.73 -34.67 2.41
N VAL A 570 51.18 -34.71 3.62
CA VAL A 570 51.31 -35.81 4.58
C VAL A 570 49.99 -36.57 4.65
N ARG A 571 50.00 -37.89 4.59
CA ARG A 571 48.79 -38.70 4.85
C ARG A 571 48.50 -38.75 6.34
N ARG A 572 47.23 -38.69 6.71
CA ARG A 572 46.79 -38.69 8.13
C ARG A 572 47.23 -39.95 8.88
N GLU A 573 47.06 -41.10 8.25
CA GLU A 573 47.41 -42.41 8.83
C GLU A 573 48.88 -42.48 9.29
N ASP A 574 49.78 -41.82 8.55
CA ASP A 574 51.20 -41.77 8.89
C ASP A 574 51.52 -40.78 10.00
N LEU A 575 50.65 -39.78 10.20
CA LEU A 575 50.74 -38.81 11.26
C LEU A 575 50.21 -39.37 12.59
N GLU A 576 49.15 -40.18 12.53
CA GLU A 576 48.55 -40.88 13.68
C GLU A 576 49.49 -41.93 14.29
N ARG A 577 50.40 -42.52 13.51
CA ARG A 577 51.47 -43.41 14.01
C ARG A 577 52.47 -42.73 14.95
N LEU A 578 52.54 -41.39 14.92
CA LEU A 578 53.45 -40.59 15.74
C LEU A 578 52.76 -39.96 16.95
N LEU A 579 51.43 -40.09 17.04
CA LEU A 579 50.64 -39.65 18.18
C LEU A 579 50.52 -40.80 19.19
N PRO A 580 50.50 -40.52 20.50
CA PRO A 580 50.15 -41.54 21.49
C PRO A 580 48.73 -42.06 21.21
N PRO A 581 48.43 -43.34 21.50
CA PRO A 581 47.07 -43.88 21.32
C PRO A 581 46.08 -43.05 22.15
N PRO A 582 44.84 -42.84 21.67
CA PRO A 582 43.85 -42.05 22.39
C PRO A 582 43.63 -42.66 23.79
N GLU A 583 43.73 -41.83 24.83
CA GLU A 583 43.33 -42.22 26.17
C GLU A 583 41.85 -42.62 26.13
N VAL A 584 41.57 -43.88 26.45
CA VAL A 584 40.21 -44.36 26.64
C VAL A 584 39.64 -43.60 27.83
N GLU A 585 38.73 -42.67 27.56
CA GLU A 585 37.89 -42.04 28.58
C GLU A 585 37.22 -43.17 29.38
N LYS A 586 37.66 -43.35 30.63
CA LYS A 586 36.95 -44.20 31.59
C LYS A 586 35.55 -43.60 31.76
N SER A 587 34.52 -44.39 31.45
CA SER A 587 33.15 -44.06 31.80
C SER A 587 33.06 -43.70 33.29
N PRO A 588 32.20 -42.74 33.69
CA PRO A 588 32.04 -42.42 35.11
C PRO A 588 31.60 -43.69 35.85
N GLN A 589 32.40 -44.12 36.82
CA GLN A 589 32.00 -45.16 37.76
C GLN A 589 30.81 -44.64 38.56
N GLU A 590 29.75 -45.43 38.58
CA GLU A 590 28.62 -45.29 39.50
C GLU A 590 29.15 -45.27 40.95
N GLU A 591 28.85 -44.18 41.66
CA GLU A 591 29.05 -44.08 43.10
C GLU A 591 28.16 -45.09 43.83
N PRO A 592 28.66 -45.84 44.82
CA PRO A 592 27.82 -46.66 45.66
C PRO A 592 27.10 -45.79 46.70
N ALA A 593 25.78 -45.93 46.77
CA ALA A 593 24.96 -45.37 47.82
C ALA A 593 25.31 -46.00 49.19
N PHE A 594 25.76 -45.19 50.15
CA PHE A 594 25.64 -45.50 51.58
C PHE A 594 25.45 -44.22 52.43
N LEU A 595 24.23 -44.13 52.98
CA LEU A 595 23.77 -43.56 54.26
C LEU A 595 24.75 -42.72 55.11
N ASN A 596 24.36 -41.46 55.36
CA ASN A 596 24.05 -40.94 56.71
C ASN A 596 23.19 -39.67 56.61
#